data_AF-A0A183UR71-F1
#
_entry.id   AF-A0A183UR71-F1
#
_cell.length_a   1.000
_cell.length_b   1.000
_cell.length_c   1.000
_cell.angle_alpha   90.00
_cell.angle_beta   90.00
_cell.angle_gamma   90.00
#
_symmetry.space_group_name_H-M   'P 1'
#
loop_
_entity.id
_entity.type
_entity.pdbx_description
1 polymer ?
#
loop_
_entity_poly.entity_id
_entity_poly.type
_entity_poly.pdbx_seq_one_letter_code
_entity_poly.pdbx_strand_id
1 'polypeptide(L)'
;MKKFFFGRRKLKKSQSVQNEKTEDAALVNGGGHLQTSRTFDQPTAGTSRDTTIDDYHSFLDGASSSLGEEHHFDEELDKHMMQTITDVKYTKRRAKFVAVGEVNFQRECLDAHNFVRAKYGCQPLTWSQELSDLAHTWAVKLAERGRILYPELPGIGENIRLSLADEQTHLPSGAEITEFWAQEAENFEFERPRWHPNTQHFTQIVWKETFEMGIARYWNTMKNCIAIVAFYRPAGNSNAPGEFQVNVPSKASLEELPLSSSTPLRCVVSAIKHSTTLSDSGVRSPARSSKQ
;
A
#
# COMPACT_ATOMS: atom_id res chain seq x y z
N MET A 1 -24.75 -20.66 -45.41
CA MET A 1 -24.44 -22.07 -45.11
C MET A 1 -23.05 -22.43 -45.64
N LYS A 2 -22.05 -22.57 -44.76
CA LYS A 2 -20.74 -23.17 -45.08
C LYS A 2 -20.36 -24.07 -43.91
N LYS A 3 -20.40 -25.38 -44.12
CA LYS A 3 -20.10 -26.43 -43.13
C LYS A 3 -18.59 -26.69 -43.16
N PHE A 4 -17.89 -26.51 -42.04
CA PHE A 4 -16.53 -26.99 -41.86
C PHE A 4 -16.53 -28.21 -40.93
N PHE A 5 -15.93 -29.29 -41.42
CA PHE A 5 -15.88 -30.61 -40.80
C PHE A 5 -14.85 -30.65 -39.66
N PHE A 6 -15.25 -31.29 -38.55
CA PHE A 6 -14.43 -31.58 -37.38
C PHE A 6 -13.40 -32.67 -37.68
N GLY A 7 -12.11 -32.37 -37.48
CA GLY A 7 -11.05 -33.37 -37.38
C GLY A 7 -10.73 -33.69 -35.92
N ARG A 8 -11.27 -34.79 -35.38
CA ARG A 8 -10.85 -35.39 -34.11
C ARG A 8 -9.45 -36.01 -34.27
N ARG A 9 -8.46 -35.58 -33.48
CA ARG A 9 -7.23 -36.37 -33.23
C ARG A 9 -7.28 -36.93 -31.80
N LYS A 10 -7.18 -38.26 -31.72
CA LYS A 10 -7.22 -39.06 -30.48
C LYS A 10 -5.93 -38.91 -29.68
N LEU A 11 -6.06 -38.89 -28.35
CA LEU A 11 -4.99 -39.04 -27.37
C LEU A 11 -4.24 -40.37 -27.56
N LYS A 12 -2.92 -40.35 -27.37
CA LYS A 12 -2.13 -41.52 -27.00
C LYS A 12 -1.69 -41.38 -25.54
N LYS A 13 -2.08 -42.38 -24.76
CA LYS A 13 -1.72 -42.65 -23.36
C LYS A 13 -0.43 -43.48 -23.40
N SER A 14 0.62 -43.09 -22.68
CA SER A 14 1.76 -43.97 -22.39
C SER A 14 1.90 -44.10 -20.88
N GLN A 15 1.66 -45.31 -20.40
CA GLN A 15 2.03 -45.84 -19.09
C GLN A 15 2.95 -47.03 -19.33
N SER A 16 4.04 -47.12 -18.57
CA SER A 16 4.86 -48.31 -18.22
C SER A 16 6.25 -47.75 -17.83
N VAL A 17 6.97 -48.12 -16.77
CA VAL A 17 7.12 -49.38 -16.04
C VAL A 17 7.69 -49.04 -14.65
N GLN A 18 7.28 -49.80 -13.63
CA GLN A 18 7.87 -49.86 -12.29
C GLN A 18 9.23 -50.58 -12.33
N ASN A 19 10.20 -50.15 -11.52
CA ASN A 19 11.24 -51.06 -11.05
C ASN A 19 11.59 -50.73 -9.60
N GLU A 20 11.19 -51.62 -8.70
CA GLU A 20 11.74 -51.74 -7.35
C GLU A 20 13.16 -52.34 -7.45
N LYS A 21 14.07 -51.85 -6.61
CA LYS A 21 15.06 -52.71 -5.96
C LYS A 21 15.53 -52.06 -4.66
N THR A 22 15.19 -52.77 -3.59
CA THR A 22 15.68 -52.74 -2.22
C THR A 22 17.20 -52.87 -2.15
N GLU A 23 17.85 -52.19 -1.22
CA GLU A 23 18.83 -52.81 -0.32
C GLU A 23 19.15 -51.92 0.89
N ASP A 24 19.48 -52.61 1.98
CA ASP A 24 19.37 -52.24 3.38
C ASP A 24 20.60 -51.51 3.99
N ALA A 25 20.30 -50.86 5.11
CA ALA A 25 21.03 -50.87 6.39
C ALA A 25 22.29 -50.00 6.67
N ALA A 26 22.10 -49.25 7.76
CA ALA A 26 22.94 -49.14 8.96
C ALA A 26 23.99 -48.02 9.09
N LEU A 27 23.63 -47.06 9.96
CA LEU A 27 24.31 -46.65 11.21
C LEU A 27 25.83 -46.39 11.18
N VAL A 28 26.25 -45.18 11.61
CA VAL A 28 27.00 -44.96 12.87
C VAL A 28 27.29 -43.46 13.10
N ASN A 29 27.18 -43.09 14.37
CA ASN A 29 27.45 -41.80 15.02
C ASN A 29 28.92 -41.31 14.95
N GLY A 30 29.10 -40.01 15.15
CA GLY A 30 30.33 -39.36 15.65
C GLY A 30 30.45 -37.95 15.05
N GLY A 31 30.29 -36.84 15.77
CA GLY A 31 30.89 -36.52 17.07
C GLY A 31 32.24 -35.85 16.85
N GLY A 32 32.29 -34.51 16.80
CA GLY A 32 33.52 -33.76 16.57
C GLY A 32 33.36 -32.25 16.81
N HIS A 33 33.50 -31.86 18.07
CA HIS A 33 33.73 -30.48 18.52
C HIS A 33 35.24 -30.18 18.44
N LEU A 34 35.64 -29.02 17.92
CA LEU A 34 36.93 -28.38 18.23
C LEU A 34 36.90 -26.90 17.84
N GLN A 35 36.93 -26.04 18.87
CA GLN A 35 37.44 -24.67 18.82
C GLN A 35 38.93 -24.68 18.42
N THR A 36 39.41 -23.65 17.74
CA THR A 36 40.57 -22.86 18.20
C THR A 36 40.70 -21.55 17.42
N SER A 37 40.96 -20.50 18.18
CA SER A 37 41.26 -19.12 17.86
C SER A 37 42.45 -18.90 16.94
N ARG A 38 42.47 -17.80 16.18
CA ARG A 38 43.67 -16.94 16.02
C ARG A 38 43.32 -15.45 15.86
N THR A 39 43.94 -14.69 16.75
CA THR A 39 44.04 -13.23 16.88
C THR A 39 45.20 -12.69 16.02
N PHE A 40 45.40 -11.36 16.02
CA PHE A 40 46.51 -10.53 15.50
C PHE A 40 46.38 -10.07 14.03
N ASP A 41 46.58 -8.81 13.63
CA ASP A 41 47.13 -7.63 14.33
C ASP A 41 46.86 -6.32 13.56
N GLN A 42 46.90 -5.20 14.27
CA GLN A 42 46.88 -3.81 13.78
C GLN A 42 48.32 -3.38 13.36
N PRO A 43 48.48 -2.30 12.57
CA PRO A 43 49.33 -1.23 13.11
C PRO A 43 48.87 0.20 12.79
N THR A 44 49.16 1.08 13.75
CA THR A 44 49.05 2.54 13.75
C THR A 44 50.30 3.24 13.18
N ALA A 45 50.11 4.33 12.43
CA ALA A 45 50.93 5.56 12.35
C ALA A 45 50.28 6.47 11.27
N GLY A 46 50.03 7.78 11.40
CA GLY A 46 50.54 8.79 12.31
C GLY A 46 51.60 9.66 11.62
N THR A 47 51.22 10.64 10.78
CA THR A 47 52.04 11.86 10.56
C THR A 47 51.20 13.03 10.02
N SER A 48 51.29 14.14 10.76
CA SER A 48 50.79 15.48 10.47
C SER A 48 51.52 16.12 9.28
N ARG A 49 50.81 16.93 8.48
CA ARG A 49 51.43 18.08 7.81
C ARG A 49 50.43 19.20 7.56
N ASP A 50 50.81 20.31 8.17
CA ASP A 50 50.22 21.63 8.24
C ASP A 50 50.71 22.47 7.05
N THR A 51 49.80 23.19 6.37
CA THR A 51 50.11 24.41 5.62
C THR A 51 48.83 25.23 5.46
N THR A 52 48.83 26.37 6.13
CA THR A 52 47.94 27.52 5.98
C THR A 52 48.23 28.28 4.68
N ILE A 53 47.21 28.96 4.13
CA ILE A 53 47.26 30.30 3.52
C ILE A 53 45.83 30.78 3.29
N ASP A 54 45.59 32.02 3.69
CA ASP A 54 44.31 32.66 3.95
C ASP A 54 43.61 33.29 2.72
N ASP A 55 42.30 33.51 2.93
CA ASP A 55 41.53 34.73 2.65
C ASP A 55 40.91 35.05 1.27
N TYR A 56 39.77 35.76 1.39
CA TYR A 56 38.93 36.48 0.42
C TYR A 56 37.67 35.74 -0.11
N HIS A 57 36.58 35.75 0.64
CA HIS A 57 35.52 36.77 0.49
C HIS A 57 34.38 36.55 1.49
N SER A 58 34.19 37.55 2.33
CA SER A 58 33.18 37.67 3.37
C SER A 58 31.79 38.01 2.84
N PHE A 59 30.77 37.49 3.53
CA PHE A 59 29.64 38.25 4.06
C PHE A 59 28.68 38.91 3.05
N LEU A 60 27.53 38.24 2.83
CA LEU A 60 26.23 38.90 2.86
C LEU A 60 25.18 37.92 3.42
N ASP A 61 24.58 38.36 4.53
CA ASP A 61 23.35 37.82 5.11
C ASP A 61 22.21 37.78 4.08
N GLY A 62 21.37 36.76 4.20
CA GLY A 62 20.16 36.62 3.39
C GLY A 62 19.25 35.54 3.96
N ALA A 63 18.74 35.77 5.17
CA ALA A 63 17.61 35.02 5.69
C ALA A 63 16.40 35.13 4.75
N SER A 64 15.58 34.08 4.74
CA SER A 64 14.26 33.98 4.11
C SER A 64 14.23 33.47 2.67
N SER A 65 13.98 32.17 2.52
CA SER A 65 12.75 31.77 1.83
C SER A 65 12.28 30.41 2.33
N SER A 66 11.09 30.41 2.92
CA SER A 66 10.06 29.38 2.77
C SER A 66 10.54 27.92 2.81
N LEU A 67 10.28 27.27 3.94
CA LEU A 67 10.08 25.82 4.01
C LEU A 67 9.18 25.42 2.83
N GLY A 68 9.79 24.84 1.80
CA GLY A 68 9.04 24.05 0.84
C GLY A 68 8.42 22.92 1.64
N GLU A 69 7.10 22.82 1.59
CA GLU A 69 6.46 21.54 1.79
C GLU A 69 7.03 20.64 0.69
N GLU A 70 8.13 19.94 1.01
CA GLU A 70 8.60 18.80 0.25
C GLU A 70 7.47 17.78 0.36
N HIS A 71 6.51 17.86 -0.56
CA HIS A 71 5.66 16.73 -0.91
C HIS A 71 6.62 15.56 -1.03
N HIS A 72 6.52 14.60 -0.10
CA HIS A 72 7.31 13.39 -0.07
C HIS A 72 6.95 12.60 -1.33
N PHE A 73 7.60 12.97 -2.43
CA PHE A 73 7.42 12.39 -3.74
C PHE A 73 8.09 11.03 -3.70
N ASP A 74 7.29 10.00 -3.96
CA ASP A 74 7.80 8.64 -4.09
C ASP A 74 8.61 8.54 -5.39
N GLU A 75 9.94 8.59 -5.26
CA GLU A 75 10.88 8.60 -6.39
C GLU A 75 10.68 7.40 -7.32
N GLU A 76 10.28 6.23 -6.79
CA GLU A 76 10.06 5.04 -7.59
C GLU A 76 8.78 5.13 -8.41
N LEU A 77 7.67 5.56 -7.81
CA LEU A 77 6.43 5.77 -8.54
C LEU A 77 6.57 6.86 -9.60
N ASP A 78 7.32 7.92 -9.30
CA ASP A 78 7.61 8.99 -10.25
C ASP A 78 8.46 8.51 -11.41
N LYS A 79 9.52 7.73 -11.12
CA LYS A 79 10.33 7.10 -12.15
C LYS A 79 9.48 6.18 -13.02
N HIS A 80 8.59 5.38 -12.44
CA HIS A 80 7.66 4.53 -13.18
C HIS A 80 6.70 5.36 -14.05
N MET A 81 6.14 6.45 -13.52
CA MET A 81 5.26 7.35 -14.26
C MET A 81 5.98 8.01 -15.42
N MET A 82 7.20 8.53 -15.19
CA MET A 82 8.02 9.16 -16.22
C MET A 82 8.45 8.17 -17.31
N GLN A 83 8.83 6.95 -16.90
CA GLN A 83 9.12 5.86 -17.83
C GLN A 83 7.88 5.51 -18.66
N THR A 84 6.73 5.37 -18.02
CA THR A 84 5.45 5.09 -18.68
C THR A 84 5.09 6.18 -19.67
N ILE A 85 5.20 7.46 -19.30
CA ILE A 85 4.95 8.60 -20.21
C ILE A 85 5.89 8.52 -21.42
N THR A 86 7.16 8.19 -21.20
CA THR A 86 8.18 8.06 -22.24
C THR A 86 7.85 6.91 -23.20
N ASP A 87 7.50 5.73 -22.69
CA ASP A 87 7.17 4.56 -23.50
C ASP A 87 5.87 4.76 -24.27
N VAL A 88 4.88 5.37 -23.61
CA VAL A 88 3.58 5.68 -24.17
C VAL A 88 3.68 6.67 -25.34
N LYS A 89 4.68 7.56 -25.37
CA LYS A 89 4.94 8.47 -26.50
C LYS A 89 5.08 7.72 -27.83
N TYR A 90 5.55 6.48 -27.81
CA TYR A 90 5.83 5.67 -28.99
C TYR A 90 4.80 4.54 -29.25
N THR A 91 3.72 4.47 -28.46
CA THR A 91 2.70 3.40 -28.59
C THR A 91 1.42 3.85 -29.29
N LYS A 92 0.64 2.88 -29.79
CA LYS A 92 -0.69 3.12 -30.38
C LYS A 92 -1.63 3.80 -29.36
N ARG A 93 -2.46 4.76 -29.81
CA ARG A 93 -3.34 5.59 -28.94
C ARG A 93 -4.19 4.81 -27.92
N ARG A 94 -4.70 3.62 -28.26
CA ARG A 94 -5.52 2.80 -27.34
C ARG A 94 -4.69 2.23 -26.19
N ALA A 95 -3.46 1.78 -26.45
CA ALA A 95 -2.55 1.30 -25.42
C ALA A 95 -2.07 2.47 -24.52
N LYS A 96 -1.86 3.64 -25.12
CA LYS A 96 -1.53 4.89 -24.42
C LYS A 96 -2.54 5.26 -23.32
N PHE A 97 -3.84 5.26 -23.62
CA PHE A 97 -4.86 5.65 -22.64
C PHE A 97 -4.95 4.65 -21.47
N VAL A 98 -4.82 3.35 -21.76
CA VAL A 98 -4.85 2.31 -20.71
C VAL A 98 -3.64 2.45 -19.78
N ALA A 99 -2.43 2.61 -20.33
CA ALA A 99 -1.23 2.74 -19.53
C ALA A 99 -1.26 3.98 -18.60
N VAL A 100 -1.68 5.13 -19.13
CA VAL A 100 -1.82 6.35 -18.31
C VAL A 100 -2.93 6.19 -17.25
N GLY A 101 -4.04 5.54 -17.60
CA GLY A 101 -5.14 5.28 -16.67
C GLY A 101 -4.75 4.35 -15.51
N GLU A 102 -3.87 3.37 -15.76
CA GLU A 102 -3.37 2.48 -14.71
C GLU A 102 -2.38 3.18 -13.77
N VAL A 103 -1.45 3.98 -14.29
CA VAL A 103 -0.53 4.76 -13.44
C VAL A 103 -1.27 5.77 -12.56
N ASN A 104 -2.30 6.43 -13.10
CA ASN A 104 -3.15 7.32 -12.30
C ASN A 104 -3.87 6.57 -11.19
N PHE A 105 -4.43 5.38 -11.50
CA PHE A 105 -5.07 4.52 -10.50
C PHE A 105 -4.09 4.11 -9.39
N GLN A 106 -2.87 3.73 -9.74
CA GLN A 106 -1.82 3.36 -8.79
C GLN A 106 -1.45 4.52 -7.86
N ARG A 107 -1.26 5.72 -8.42
CA ARG A 107 -0.98 6.94 -7.65
C ARG A 107 -2.13 7.29 -6.70
N GLU A 108 -3.36 7.32 -7.21
CA GLU A 108 -4.55 7.57 -6.38
C GLU A 108 -4.68 6.55 -5.24
N CYS A 109 -4.35 5.28 -5.49
CA CYS A 109 -4.33 4.27 -4.43
C CYS A 109 -3.29 4.58 -3.37
N LEU A 110 -2.03 4.84 -3.75
CA LEU A 110 -0.95 5.12 -2.80
C LEU A 110 -1.26 6.36 -1.97
N ASP A 111 -1.70 7.44 -2.63
CA ASP A 111 -2.08 8.70 -1.97
C ASP A 111 -3.24 8.48 -0.99
N ALA A 112 -4.27 7.73 -1.39
CA ALA A 112 -5.41 7.42 -0.52
C ALA A 112 -4.99 6.53 0.67
N HIS A 113 -4.11 5.56 0.46
CA HIS A 113 -3.59 4.71 1.55
C HIS A 113 -2.82 5.56 2.56
N ASN A 114 -1.94 6.44 2.07
CA ASN A 114 -1.14 7.32 2.90
C ASN A 114 -2.00 8.35 3.63
N PHE A 115 -3.07 8.83 3.02
CA PHE A 115 -4.05 9.67 3.69
C PHE A 115 -4.77 8.94 4.84
N VAL A 116 -5.17 7.68 4.64
CA VAL A 116 -5.76 6.86 5.72
C VAL A 116 -4.73 6.60 6.82
N ARG A 117 -3.51 6.19 6.46
CA ARG A 117 -2.42 5.91 7.41
C ARG A 117 -2.05 7.13 8.25
N ALA A 118 -1.98 8.31 7.63
CA ALA A 118 -1.73 9.56 8.33
C ALA A 118 -2.80 9.88 9.38
N LYS A 119 -4.08 9.59 9.10
CA LYS A 119 -5.14 9.71 10.11
C LYS A 119 -4.79 8.87 11.34
N TYR A 120 -4.38 7.62 11.14
CA TYR A 120 -4.02 6.69 12.22
C TYR A 120 -2.59 6.82 12.76
N GLY A 121 -1.85 7.87 12.41
CA GLY A 121 -0.47 8.07 12.89
C GLY A 121 0.55 7.04 12.38
N CYS A 122 0.23 6.33 11.29
CA CYS A 122 1.15 5.41 10.62
C CYS A 122 2.05 6.16 9.64
N GLN A 123 3.29 5.67 9.48
CA GLN A 123 4.21 6.19 8.46
C GLN A 123 3.64 5.95 7.05
N PRO A 124 3.90 6.83 6.06
CA PRO A 124 3.45 6.59 4.69
C PRO A 124 4.09 5.31 4.13
N LEU A 125 3.35 4.63 3.26
CA LEU A 125 3.85 3.56 2.40
C LEU A 125 4.61 4.17 1.23
N THR A 126 5.62 3.44 0.77
CA THR A 126 6.30 3.65 -0.50
C THR A 126 5.76 2.69 -1.55
N TRP A 127 5.86 3.10 -2.80
CA TRP A 127 5.54 2.30 -3.96
C TRP A 127 6.59 1.20 -4.15
N SER A 128 6.13 0.04 -4.61
CA SER A 128 6.99 -1.02 -5.09
C SER A 128 6.49 -1.51 -6.45
N GLN A 129 7.29 -1.28 -7.49
CA GLN A 129 6.95 -1.75 -8.83
C GLN A 129 6.87 -3.28 -8.90
N GLU A 130 7.73 -3.97 -8.16
CA GLU A 130 7.74 -5.44 -8.05
C GLU A 130 6.40 -5.97 -7.51
N LEU A 131 5.89 -5.38 -6.42
CA LEU A 131 4.59 -5.74 -5.85
C LEU A 131 3.44 -5.43 -6.81
N SER A 132 3.53 -4.34 -7.56
CA SER A 132 2.51 -3.96 -8.55
C SER A 132 2.44 -4.94 -9.72
N ASP A 133 3.59 -5.38 -10.25
CA ASP A 133 3.65 -6.37 -11.33
C ASP A 133 3.12 -7.74 -10.88
N LEU A 134 3.43 -8.14 -9.64
CA LEU A 134 2.87 -9.33 -9.00
C LEU A 134 1.35 -9.21 -8.84
N ALA A 135 0.87 -8.05 -8.36
CA ALA A 135 -0.55 -7.76 -8.18
C ALA A 135 -1.29 -7.81 -9.53
N HIS A 136 -0.70 -7.28 -10.60
CA HIS A 136 -1.29 -7.33 -11.94
C HIS A 136 -1.45 -8.78 -12.42
N THR A 137 -0.39 -9.57 -12.29
CA THR A 137 -0.40 -10.99 -12.65
C THR A 137 -1.51 -11.75 -11.90
N TRP A 138 -1.68 -11.44 -10.61
CA TRP A 138 -2.73 -12.07 -9.80
C TRP A 138 -4.12 -11.58 -10.17
N ALA A 139 -4.32 -10.28 -10.40
CA ALA A 139 -5.60 -9.70 -10.81
C ALA A 139 -6.11 -10.33 -12.13
N VAL A 140 -5.24 -10.51 -13.12
CA VAL A 140 -5.57 -11.22 -14.37
C VAL A 140 -6.09 -12.63 -14.07
N LYS A 141 -5.35 -13.40 -13.27
CA LYS A 141 -5.72 -14.77 -12.89
C LYS A 141 -7.07 -14.84 -12.15
N LEU A 142 -7.35 -13.89 -11.26
CA LEU A 142 -8.61 -13.84 -10.52
C LEU A 142 -9.79 -13.51 -11.44
N ALA A 143 -9.67 -12.48 -12.28
CA ALA A 143 -10.71 -12.09 -13.21
C ALA A 143 -10.98 -13.17 -14.28
N GLU A 144 -9.95 -13.88 -14.72
CA GLU A 144 -10.09 -15.05 -15.59
C GLU A 144 -10.79 -16.21 -14.91
N ARG A 145 -10.58 -16.44 -13.62
CA ARG A 145 -11.23 -17.53 -12.89
C ARG A 145 -12.63 -17.18 -12.38
N GLY A 146 -12.92 -15.89 -12.17
CA GLY A 146 -14.19 -15.42 -11.62
C GLY A 146 -14.40 -15.80 -10.15
N ARG A 147 -13.32 -16.06 -9.40
CA ARG A 147 -13.36 -16.32 -7.95
C ARG A 147 -12.06 -15.89 -7.28
N ILE A 148 -12.15 -15.49 -6.01
CA ILE A 148 -10.99 -15.12 -5.21
C ILE A 148 -10.14 -16.36 -4.93
N LEU A 149 -8.84 -16.20 -5.10
CA LEU A 149 -7.80 -17.14 -4.70
C LEU A 149 -6.73 -16.34 -3.96
N TYR A 150 -6.31 -16.83 -2.81
CA TYR A 150 -5.25 -16.19 -2.04
C TYR A 150 -3.89 -16.68 -2.54
N PRO A 151 -2.93 -15.78 -2.78
CA PRO A 151 -1.58 -16.16 -3.20
C PRO A 151 -0.78 -16.70 -2.01
N GLU A 152 0.02 -17.73 -2.24
CA GLU A 152 0.97 -18.24 -1.24
C GLU A 152 2.30 -17.50 -1.40
N LEU A 153 2.37 -16.26 -0.91
CA LEU A 153 3.56 -15.40 -0.99
C LEU A 153 4.09 -15.10 0.42
N PRO A 154 5.14 -15.79 0.89
CA PRO A 154 5.69 -15.57 2.22
C PRO A 154 6.14 -14.12 2.42
N GLY A 155 5.68 -13.50 3.51
CA GLY A 155 6.08 -12.13 3.87
C GLY A 155 5.42 -11.02 3.04
N ILE A 156 4.48 -11.36 2.15
CA ILE A 156 3.67 -10.39 1.40
C ILE A 156 2.23 -10.48 1.88
N GLY A 157 1.67 -9.36 2.33
CA GLY A 157 0.25 -9.25 2.70
C GLY A 157 -0.59 -8.84 1.51
N GLU A 158 -1.90 -9.04 1.60
CA GLU A 158 -2.81 -8.79 0.47
C GLU A 158 -4.14 -8.15 0.86
N ASN A 159 -4.64 -7.30 -0.04
CA ASN A 159 -6.05 -6.91 -0.11
C ASN A 159 -6.59 -7.26 -1.51
N ILE A 160 -7.72 -7.95 -1.57
CA ILE A 160 -8.30 -8.42 -2.83
C ILE A 160 -9.77 -8.04 -2.91
N ARG A 161 -10.16 -7.43 -4.02
CA ARG A 161 -11.57 -7.23 -4.40
C ARG A 161 -11.85 -7.91 -5.73
N LEU A 162 -12.95 -8.65 -5.78
CA LEU A 162 -13.49 -9.22 -7.00
C LEU A 162 -14.95 -8.79 -7.13
N SER A 163 -15.31 -8.18 -8.25
CA SER A 163 -16.68 -7.77 -8.55
C SER A 163 -17.10 -8.23 -9.93
N LEU A 164 -18.40 -8.49 -10.09
CA LEU A 164 -19.01 -8.63 -11.40
C LEU A 164 -19.42 -7.24 -11.88
N ALA A 165 -19.15 -6.97 -13.15
CA ALA A 165 -19.56 -5.76 -13.83
C ALA A 165 -20.90 -5.97 -14.53
N ASP A 166 -21.75 -4.97 -14.45
CA ASP A 166 -22.98 -4.83 -15.22
C ASP A 166 -22.88 -3.64 -16.18
N GLU A 167 -23.98 -3.28 -16.84
CA GLU A 167 -24.02 -2.18 -17.81
C GLU A 167 -23.73 -0.80 -17.20
N GLN A 168 -23.84 -0.66 -15.88
CA GLN A 168 -23.65 0.60 -15.15
C GLN A 168 -22.31 0.64 -14.42
N THR A 169 -21.57 -0.47 -14.40
CA THR A 169 -20.31 -0.59 -13.67
C THR A 169 -19.19 0.18 -14.36
N HIS A 170 -18.56 1.11 -13.62
CA HIS A 170 -17.31 1.73 -14.00
C HIS A 170 -16.11 1.01 -13.38
N LEU A 171 -14.92 1.25 -13.93
CA LEU A 171 -13.67 0.85 -13.26
C LEU A 171 -13.48 1.76 -12.03
N PRO A 172 -13.40 1.19 -10.82
CA PRO A 172 -13.31 2.00 -9.61
C PRO A 172 -11.96 2.70 -9.54
N SER A 173 -11.96 3.96 -9.10
CA SER A 173 -10.78 4.79 -8.86
C SER A 173 -9.93 4.24 -7.72
N GLY A 174 -8.70 4.74 -7.59
CA GLY A 174 -7.84 4.29 -6.50
C GLY A 174 -8.35 4.72 -5.12
N ALA A 175 -8.96 5.91 -5.07
CA ALA A 175 -9.60 6.45 -3.88
C ALA A 175 -10.84 5.63 -3.48
N GLU A 176 -11.72 5.27 -4.42
CA GLU A 176 -12.94 4.50 -4.15
C GLU A 176 -12.62 3.13 -3.50
N ILE A 177 -11.58 2.45 -4.00
CA ILE A 177 -11.17 1.14 -3.45
C ILE A 177 -10.56 1.27 -2.07
N THR A 178 -9.70 2.27 -1.89
CA THR A 178 -9.05 2.49 -0.59
C THR A 178 -10.08 2.89 0.46
N GLU A 179 -11.03 3.75 0.11
CA GLU A 179 -12.14 4.14 0.98
C GLU A 179 -13.00 2.93 1.35
N PHE A 180 -13.36 2.09 0.37
CA PHE A 180 -14.12 0.86 0.63
C PHE A 180 -13.43 -0.04 1.67
N TRP A 181 -12.12 -0.25 1.55
CA TRP A 181 -11.37 -1.03 2.54
C TRP A 181 -11.24 -0.31 3.88
N ALA A 182 -11.06 1.02 3.87
CA ALA A 182 -10.92 1.82 5.09
C ALA A 182 -12.21 1.92 5.91
N GLN A 183 -13.39 1.83 5.29
CA GLN A 183 -14.69 1.81 5.96
C GLN A 183 -14.83 0.65 6.96
N GLU A 184 -14.06 -0.44 6.80
CA GLU A 184 -14.07 -1.53 7.77
C GLU A 184 -13.63 -1.10 9.18
N ALA A 185 -12.95 0.05 9.32
CA ALA A 185 -12.61 0.64 10.60
C ALA A 185 -13.82 0.85 11.52
N GLU A 186 -15.02 1.08 10.96
CA GLU A 186 -16.27 1.23 11.71
C GLU A 186 -16.64 -0.05 12.48
N ASN A 187 -16.21 -1.21 11.98
CA ASN A 187 -16.48 -2.52 12.56
C ASN A 187 -15.31 -3.06 13.40
N PHE A 188 -14.20 -2.31 13.51
CA PHE A 188 -12.99 -2.78 14.20
C PHE A 188 -13.03 -2.44 15.70
N GLU A 189 -12.74 -3.44 16.54
CA GLU A 189 -12.70 -3.29 18.00
C GLU A 189 -11.29 -2.87 18.46
N PHE A 190 -11.05 -1.55 18.52
CA PHE A 190 -9.74 -0.98 18.89
C PHE A 190 -9.29 -1.30 20.32
N GLU A 191 -10.22 -1.53 21.26
CA GLU A 191 -9.90 -1.89 22.65
C GLU A 191 -9.39 -3.34 22.79
N ARG A 192 -9.74 -4.20 21.83
CA ARG A 192 -9.38 -5.62 21.80
C ARG A 192 -8.93 -6.02 20.40
N PRO A 193 -7.85 -5.40 19.89
CA PRO A 193 -7.47 -5.53 18.50
C PRO A 193 -7.06 -6.99 18.23
N ARG A 194 -7.67 -7.56 17.20
CA ARG A 194 -7.50 -8.96 16.79
C ARG A 194 -7.87 -9.09 15.33
N TRP A 195 -7.40 -10.17 14.71
CA TRP A 195 -7.82 -10.49 13.36
C TRP A 195 -9.32 -10.78 13.29
N HIS A 196 -9.94 -10.22 12.25
CA HIS A 196 -11.33 -10.45 11.92
C HIS A 196 -11.52 -10.32 10.42
N PRO A 197 -12.25 -11.24 9.77
CA PRO A 197 -12.37 -11.26 8.31
C PRO A 197 -13.05 -10.01 7.74
N ASN A 198 -13.94 -9.36 8.50
CA ASN A 198 -14.65 -8.14 8.05
C ASN A 198 -13.84 -6.86 8.25
N THR A 199 -12.62 -6.94 8.81
CA THR A 199 -11.77 -5.77 9.06
C THR A 199 -10.34 -5.95 8.59
N GLN A 200 -10.06 -7.07 7.91
CA GLN A 200 -8.72 -7.46 7.51
C GLN A 200 -8.13 -6.49 6.48
N HIS A 201 -8.97 -5.85 5.64
CA HIS A 201 -8.46 -4.94 4.63
C HIS A 201 -8.05 -3.62 5.27
N PHE A 202 -8.88 -3.10 6.17
CA PHE A 202 -8.53 -1.92 6.96
C PHE A 202 -7.25 -2.15 7.77
N THR A 203 -7.16 -3.25 8.53
CA THR A 203 -6.00 -3.50 9.39
C THR A 203 -4.71 -3.68 8.61
N GLN A 204 -4.77 -4.21 7.38
CA GLN A 204 -3.61 -4.25 6.48
C GLN A 204 -3.17 -2.85 6.02
N ILE A 205 -4.12 -1.95 5.72
CA ILE A 205 -3.80 -0.56 5.31
C ILE A 205 -3.06 0.17 6.43
N VAL A 206 -3.56 0.05 7.67
CA VAL A 206 -2.98 0.75 8.83
C VAL A 206 -1.96 -0.08 9.60
N TRP A 207 -1.46 -1.17 9.02
CA TRP A 207 -0.44 -1.99 9.67
C TRP A 207 0.88 -1.22 9.77
N LYS A 208 1.31 -0.93 11.00
CA LYS A 208 2.43 -0.02 11.27
C LYS A 208 3.75 -0.47 10.65
N GLU A 209 4.08 -1.75 10.71
CA GLU A 209 5.33 -2.30 10.16
C GLU A 209 5.34 -2.43 8.64
N THR A 210 4.18 -2.42 7.99
CA THR A 210 4.10 -2.39 6.53
C THR A 210 4.61 -1.04 6.04
N PHE A 211 5.56 -1.05 5.10
CA PHE A 211 6.13 0.17 4.54
C PHE A 211 6.13 0.22 3.01
N GLU A 212 5.97 -0.90 2.31
CA GLU A 212 5.87 -0.95 0.84
C GLU A 212 4.49 -1.45 0.39
N MET A 213 4.01 -0.94 -0.75
CA MET A 213 2.83 -1.47 -1.44
C MET A 213 2.94 -1.43 -2.95
N GLY A 214 2.21 -2.33 -3.60
CA GLY A 214 1.93 -2.29 -5.03
C GLY A 214 0.51 -2.75 -5.30
N ILE A 215 -0.17 -2.15 -6.28
CA ILE A 215 -1.57 -2.44 -6.59
C ILE A 215 -1.82 -2.47 -8.08
N ALA A 216 -2.71 -3.35 -8.50
CA ALA A 216 -3.19 -3.40 -9.88
C ALA A 216 -4.67 -3.77 -9.92
N ARG A 217 -5.32 -3.35 -11.01
CA ARG A 217 -6.67 -3.79 -11.37
C ARG A 217 -6.69 -4.41 -12.76
N TYR A 218 -7.64 -5.31 -12.98
CA TYR A 218 -7.85 -5.92 -14.29
C TYR A 218 -9.32 -6.22 -14.52
N TRP A 219 -9.82 -5.87 -15.71
CA TRP A 219 -11.19 -6.18 -16.13
C TRP A 219 -11.19 -7.19 -17.27
N ASN A 220 -11.68 -8.38 -16.98
CA ASN A 220 -12.05 -9.36 -17.99
C ASN A 220 -13.45 -9.03 -18.55
N THR A 221 -13.50 -8.34 -19.69
CA THR A 221 -14.76 -7.94 -20.34
C THR A 221 -15.56 -9.11 -20.93
N MET A 222 -14.92 -10.26 -21.19
CA MET A 222 -15.64 -11.46 -21.67
C MET A 222 -16.44 -12.13 -20.55
N LYS A 223 -15.96 -12.01 -19.31
CA LYS A 223 -16.61 -12.56 -18.11
C LYS A 223 -17.30 -11.49 -17.25
N ASN A 224 -17.23 -10.23 -17.68
CA ASN A 224 -17.62 -9.06 -16.90
C ASN A 224 -17.12 -9.16 -15.45
N CYS A 225 -15.84 -9.46 -15.26
CA CYS A 225 -15.25 -9.63 -13.94
C CYS A 225 -14.08 -8.67 -13.76
N ILE A 226 -14.13 -7.89 -12.69
CA ILE A 226 -13.10 -6.93 -12.29
C ILE A 226 -12.40 -7.50 -11.06
N ALA A 227 -11.09 -7.61 -11.12
CA ALA A 227 -10.24 -8.00 -10.01
C ALA A 227 -9.30 -6.85 -9.66
N ILE A 228 -9.12 -6.60 -8.37
CA ILE A 228 -8.23 -5.57 -7.83
C ILE A 228 -7.45 -6.23 -6.72
N VAL A 229 -6.13 -6.11 -6.78
CA VAL A 229 -5.20 -6.78 -5.87
C VAL A 229 -4.19 -5.75 -5.43
N ALA A 230 -4.07 -5.54 -4.13
CA ALA A 230 -2.96 -4.82 -3.51
C ALA A 230 -2.10 -5.81 -2.74
N PHE A 231 -0.78 -5.66 -2.86
CA PHE A 231 0.21 -6.38 -2.08
C PHE A 231 1.01 -5.42 -1.24
N TYR A 232 1.42 -5.91 -0.07
CA TYR A 232 2.05 -5.16 1.00
C TYR A 232 3.29 -5.88 1.49
N ARG A 233 4.36 -5.14 1.79
CA ARG A 233 5.59 -5.72 2.33
C ARG A 233 6.11 -4.85 3.49
N PRO A 234 6.46 -5.46 4.64
CA PRO A 234 6.12 -6.81 5.08
C PRO A 234 4.60 -7.06 5.15
N ALA A 235 4.22 -8.33 5.27
CA ALA A 235 2.82 -8.71 5.45
C ALA A 235 2.25 -8.17 6.77
N GLY A 236 1.02 -7.65 6.71
CA GLY A 236 0.25 -7.33 7.91
C GLY A 236 -0.60 -8.50 8.39
N ASN A 237 -1.52 -8.22 9.31
CA ASN A 237 -2.53 -9.17 9.79
C ASN A 237 -1.96 -10.46 10.40
N SER A 238 -0.76 -10.40 10.97
CA SER A 238 -0.17 -11.53 11.69
C SER A 238 -1.01 -11.87 12.93
N ASN A 239 -1.36 -13.16 13.07
CA ASN A 239 -2.11 -13.68 14.21
C ASN A 239 -1.22 -14.06 15.41
N ALA A 240 0.07 -13.71 15.38
CA ALA A 240 0.94 -13.96 16.53
C ALA A 240 0.50 -13.10 17.73
N PRO A 241 0.67 -13.60 18.98
CA PRO A 241 0.24 -12.88 20.17
C PRO A 241 0.87 -11.47 20.26
N GLY A 242 0.03 -10.44 20.39
CA GLY A 242 0.49 -9.06 20.57
C GLY A 242 0.67 -8.26 19.27
N GLU A 243 0.71 -8.91 18.11
CA GLU A 243 0.97 -8.24 16.82
C GLU A 243 -0.04 -7.14 16.52
N PHE A 244 -1.34 -7.44 16.66
CA PHE A 244 -2.40 -6.47 16.42
C PHE A 244 -2.33 -5.26 17.36
N GLN A 245 -1.92 -5.46 18.62
CA GLN A 245 -1.77 -4.40 19.62
C GLN A 245 -0.62 -3.45 19.27
N VAL A 246 0.45 -3.98 18.68
CA VAL A 246 1.64 -3.19 18.29
C VAL A 246 1.45 -2.50 16.93
N ASN A 247 0.77 -3.18 16.01
CA ASN A 247 0.69 -2.76 14.62
C ASN A 247 -0.57 -2.00 14.23
N VAL A 248 -1.69 -2.14 14.95
CA VAL A 248 -2.91 -1.38 14.67
C VAL A 248 -3.05 -0.25 15.70
N PRO A 249 -2.93 1.03 15.29
CA PRO A 249 -3.02 2.16 16.20
C PRO A 249 -4.35 2.20 16.94
N SER A 250 -4.32 2.58 18.22
CA SER A 250 -5.53 2.80 18.99
C SER A 250 -6.23 4.07 18.52
N LYS A 251 -7.54 4.17 18.76
CA LYS A 251 -8.30 5.40 18.45
C LYS A 251 -7.81 6.60 19.27
N ALA A 252 -7.24 6.38 20.47
CA ALA A 252 -6.72 7.44 21.34
C ALA A 252 -5.45 8.12 20.78
N SER A 253 -4.61 7.38 20.04
CA SER A 253 -3.44 7.95 19.34
C SER A 253 -3.80 9.04 18.31
N LEU A 254 -5.07 9.12 17.90
CA LEU A 254 -5.60 10.16 17.01
C LEU A 254 -5.80 11.51 17.73
N GLU A 255 -6.02 11.48 19.04
CA GLU A 255 -6.32 12.65 19.87
C GLU A 255 -5.06 13.23 20.54
N GLU A 256 -4.01 12.42 20.73
CA GLU A 256 -2.74 12.82 21.36
C GLU A 256 -1.68 13.33 20.37
N LEU A 257 -2.03 13.84 19.19
CA LEU A 257 -1.07 14.70 18.48
C LEU A 257 -0.87 15.96 19.34
N PRO A 258 0.31 16.18 19.95
CA PRO A 258 0.53 17.38 20.72
C PRO A 258 0.45 18.54 19.74
N LEU A 259 -0.53 19.41 19.95
CA LEU A 259 -0.58 20.76 19.39
C LEU A 259 0.69 21.50 19.84
N SER A 260 1.82 21.23 19.19
CA SER A 260 2.98 22.10 19.21
C SER A 260 2.54 23.41 18.57
N SER A 261 2.60 24.48 19.35
CA SER A 261 1.87 25.73 19.18
C SER A 261 2.40 26.64 18.06
N SER A 262 2.84 26.11 16.93
CA SER A 262 3.50 26.92 15.88
C SER A 262 3.04 26.69 14.45
N THR A 263 2.09 25.79 14.15
CA THR A 263 1.63 25.61 12.76
C THR A 263 0.46 26.51 12.37
N PRO A 264 0.50 27.19 11.20
CA PRO A 264 -0.52 28.12 10.71
C PRO A 264 -1.90 27.48 10.43
N LEU A 265 -2.00 26.15 10.49
CA LEU A 265 -3.23 25.39 10.28
C LEU A 265 -4.34 25.69 11.32
N ARG A 266 -4.01 26.27 12.48
CA ARG A 266 -5.04 26.66 13.47
C ARG A 266 -5.89 27.85 13.02
N CYS A 267 -5.37 28.75 12.18
CA CYS A 267 -6.15 29.90 11.70
C CYS A 267 -7.33 29.46 10.84
N VAL A 268 -7.16 28.41 10.04
CA VAL A 268 -8.21 27.92 9.14
C VAL A 268 -9.27 27.13 9.91
N VAL A 269 -8.85 26.25 10.83
CA VAL A 269 -9.79 25.43 11.62
C VAL A 269 -10.59 26.26 12.64
N SER A 270 -9.99 27.31 13.22
CA SER A 270 -10.72 28.24 14.10
C SER A 270 -11.70 29.12 13.33
N ALA A 271 -11.36 29.54 12.11
CA ALA A 271 -12.25 30.33 11.25
C ALA A 271 -13.50 29.55 10.81
N ILE A 272 -13.37 28.25 10.54
CA ILE A 272 -14.50 27.39 10.16
C ILE A 272 -15.48 27.21 11.33
N LYS A 273 -14.97 27.01 12.56
CA LYS A 273 -15.83 26.81 13.75
C LYS A 273 -16.65 28.05 14.12
N HIS A 274 -16.11 29.25 13.93
CA HIS A 274 -16.84 30.50 14.19
C HIS A 274 -17.84 30.89 13.10
N SER A 275 -17.71 30.34 11.89
CA SER A 275 -18.66 30.61 10.79
C SER A 275 -19.98 29.83 10.95
N THR A 276 -19.96 28.66 11.57
CA THR A 276 -21.16 27.84 11.84
C THR A 276 -22.00 28.28 13.04
N THR A 277 -21.53 29.21 13.88
CA THR A 277 -22.27 29.67 15.07
C THR A 277 -23.06 30.97 14.88
N LEU A 278 -23.16 31.50 13.66
CA LEU A 278 -23.94 32.71 13.34
C LEU A 278 -25.04 32.42 12.32
N SER A 279 -25.93 31.48 12.62
CA SER A 279 -27.24 31.39 11.94
C SER A 279 -28.30 30.62 12.73
N ASP A 280 -28.41 30.86 14.05
CA ASP A 280 -29.63 30.44 14.76
C ASP A 280 -29.94 31.34 15.96
N SER A 281 -30.40 32.55 15.67
CA SER A 281 -31.11 33.36 16.66
C SER A 281 -31.98 34.40 15.96
N GLY A 282 -33.25 34.09 15.71
CA GLY A 282 -34.16 35.14 15.27
C GLY A 282 -35.53 34.74 14.76
N VAL A 283 -36.39 34.12 15.58
CA VAL A 283 -37.84 34.44 15.53
C VAL A 283 -38.41 34.35 16.95
N ARG A 284 -38.60 35.50 17.59
CA ARG A 284 -39.32 35.64 18.87
C ARG A 284 -40.72 36.17 18.55
N SER A 285 -41.75 35.34 18.71
CA SER A 285 -43.16 35.76 18.60
C SER A 285 -43.56 36.63 19.81
N PRO A 286 -44.35 37.72 19.63
CA PRO A 286 -44.81 38.52 20.75
C PRO A 286 -46.07 37.92 21.39
N ALA A 287 -46.00 37.74 22.70
CA ALA A 287 -47.15 37.47 23.57
C ALA A 287 -48.04 38.72 23.69
N ARG A 288 -49.35 38.55 23.51
CA ARG A 288 -50.36 39.58 23.81
C ARG A 288 -51.22 39.08 24.97
N SER A 289 -51.13 39.76 26.12
CA SER A 289 -51.95 39.50 27.30
C SER A 289 -52.94 40.64 27.54
N SER A 290 -54.23 40.29 27.45
CA SER A 290 -55.34 40.59 28.38
C SER A 290 -55.95 42.01 28.53
N LYS A 291 -57.30 41.96 28.68
CA LYS A 291 -58.28 42.95 29.18
C LYS A 291 -58.74 43.96 28.10
N GLN A 292 -60.03 44.16 27.81
CA GLN A 292 -61.30 44.03 28.53
C GLN A 292 -62.38 43.49 27.57
#